data_AF-A0A840BP91-F1
#
_entry.id   AF-A0A840BP91-F1
#
_cell.length_a   1.000
_cell.length_b   1.000
_cell.length_c   1.000
_cell.angle_alpha   90.00
_cell.angle_beta   90.00
_cell.angle_gamma   90.00
#
_symmetry.space_group_name_H-M   'P 1'
#
loop_
_entity.id
_entity.type
_entity.pdbx_description
1 polymer ?
#
loop_
_entity_poly.entity_id
_entity_poly.type
_entity_poly.pdbx_seq_one_letter_code
_entity_poly.pdbx_strand_id
1 'polypeptide(L)'
;MNGPIQFAPRDAQGMPTPISESEHIAQLKQTLLKDIQRSAYVYRVDCGGCNGCEIEIFSAITPVFDAERFGIKVVASPRHADILLFTGAVTRSMRMPAIRAYRAAPDPKIVVSYGACGCSGGIFHDLYCVWGGTDKIVPVDVFIPGCPPTPAATIYGFAVALGLLGQKLKGSHHEEAEGEQARPAHPGVPLDVRVLIEREARRMAGYRHGGIIADEFLGMLESAGSAPEFDVQLNQYLRGKDDPRLTEIVANLQAISEANLIRQPA
;
A
#
# COMPACT_ATOMS: atom_id res chain seq x y z
N MET A 1 -5.19 -29.82 -42.55
CA MET A 1 -6.06 -28.64 -42.38
C MET A 1 -5.76 -28.07 -41.00
N ASN A 2 -4.83 -27.12 -40.90
CA ASN A 2 -4.49 -26.49 -39.64
C ASN A 2 -5.53 -25.42 -39.35
N GLY A 3 -6.36 -25.64 -38.33
CA GLY A 3 -7.27 -24.61 -37.82
C GLY A 3 -6.50 -23.36 -37.39
N PRO A 4 -7.16 -22.19 -37.33
CA PRO A 4 -6.51 -20.96 -36.93
C PRO A 4 -5.94 -21.11 -35.51
N ILE A 5 -4.65 -20.82 -35.36
CA ILE A 5 -3.94 -20.85 -34.08
C ILE A 5 -4.55 -19.74 -33.21
N GLN A 6 -5.40 -20.10 -32.25
CA GLN A 6 -5.97 -19.16 -31.28
C GLN A 6 -4.99 -18.92 -30.14
N PHE A 7 -4.39 -17.72 -30.10
CA PHE A 7 -3.39 -17.35 -29.09
C PHE A 7 -3.98 -17.00 -27.70
N ALA A 8 -5.31 -16.83 -27.58
CA ALA A 8 -6.01 -16.55 -26.33
C ALA A 8 -7.53 -16.78 -26.48
N PRO A 9 -8.26 -17.13 -25.40
CA PRO A 9 -9.71 -17.24 -25.45
C PRO A 9 -10.35 -15.88 -25.76
N ARG A 10 -11.39 -15.91 -26.59
CA ARG A 10 -12.15 -14.73 -27.01
C ARG A 10 -13.64 -15.02 -26.90
N ASP A 11 -14.43 -14.01 -26.59
CA ASP A 11 -15.89 -14.13 -26.60
C ASP A 11 -16.45 -14.16 -28.02
N ALA A 12 -17.77 -14.34 -28.14
CA ALA A 12 -18.48 -14.40 -29.42
C ALA A 12 -18.36 -13.10 -30.24
N GLN A 13 -17.96 -11.99 -29.60
CA GLN A 13 -17.75 -10.67 -30.19
C GLN A 13 -16.27 -10.43 -30.55
N GLY A 14 -15.41 -11.44 -30.36
CA GLY A 14 -13.98 -11.38 -30.67
C GLY A 14 -13.15 -10.61 -29.63
N MET A 15 -13.74 -10.21 -28.49
CA MET A 15 -13.02 -9.56 -27.42
C MET A 15 -12.21 -10.58 -26.61
N PRO A 16 -10.98 -10.25 -26.18
CA PRO A 16 -10.19 -11.14 -25.33
C PRO A 16 -10.91 -11.39 -24.01
N THR A 17 -11.17 -12.65 -23.68
CA THR A 17 -11.70 -13.00 -22.36
C THR A 17 -10.55 -13.15 -21.37
N PRO A 18 -10.72 -12.73 -20.11
CA PRO A 18 -9.73 -12.98 -19.07
C PRO A 18 -9.52 -14.50 -18.92
N ILE A 19 -8.26 -14.93 -18.86
CA ILE A 19 -7.93 -16.33 -18.61
C ILE A 19 -8.20 -16.60 -17.13
N SER A 20 -9.07 -17.56 -16.82
CA SER A 20 -9.27 -18.02 -15.44
C SER A 20 -8.05 -18.78 -14.96
N GLU A 21 -7.39 -18.29 -13.92
CA GLU A 21 -6.18 -18.89 -13.38
C GLU A 21 -6.54 -20.06 -12.45
N SER A 22 -5.80 -21.18 -12.53
CA SER A 22 -5.94 -22.26 -11.56
C SER A 22 -5.30 -21.86 -10.23
N GLU A 23 -5.81 -22.38 -9.11
CA GLU A 23 -5.31 -22.06 -7.77
C GLU A 23 -3.80 -22.33 -7.62
N HIS A 24 -3.28 -23.34 -8.32
CA HIS A 24 -1.86 -23.68 -8.33
C HIS A 24 -0.99 -22.61 -9.01
N ILE A 25 -1.48 -21.99 -10.09
CA ILE A 25 -0.80 -20.88 -10.77
C ILE A 25 -0.80 -19.63 -9.88
N ALA A 26 -1.90 -19.37 -9.18
CA ALA A 26 -1.98 -18.25 -8.23
C ALA A 26 -0.97 -18.40 -7.07
N GLN A 27 -0.81 -19.60 -6.50
CA GLN A 27 0.19 -19.88 -5.46
C GLN A 27 1.64 -19.74 -5.98
N LEU A 28 1.92 -20.23 -7.19
CA LEU A 28 3.24 -20.08 -7.80
C LEU A 28 3.56 -18.61 -8.09
N LYS A 29 2.58 -17.83 -8.56
CA LYS A 29 2.73 -16.38 -8.73
C LYS A 29 3.05 -15.66 -7.43
N GLN A 30 2.35 -15.98 -6.34
CA GLN A 30 2.65 -15.39 -5.03
C GLN A 30 4.06 -15.71 -4.55
N THR A 31 4.57 -16.91 -4.84
CA THR A 31 5.93 -17.31 -4.48
C THR A 31 6.96 -16.55 -5.31
N LEU A 32 6.77 -16.49 -6.64
CA LEU A 32 7.65 -15.75 -7.55
C LEU A 32 7.69 -14.24 -7.25
N LEU A 33 6.56 -13.64 -6.89
CA LEU A 33 6.49 -12.22 -6.52
C LEU A 33 7.30 -11.89 -5.25
N LYS A 34 7.54 -12.88 -4.37
CA LYS A 34 8.44 -12.69 -3.20
C LYS A 34 9.91 -12.69 -3.60
N ASP A 35 10.28 -13.33 -4.71
CA ASP A 35 11.66 -13.48 -5.18
C ASP A 35 12.06 -12.41 -6.20
N ILE A 36 11.12 -11.93 -7.03
CA ILE A 36 11.33 -10.89 -8.08
C ILE A 36 11.32 -9.48 -7.47
N GLN A 37 12.09 -9.24 -6.40
CA GLN A 37 12.05 -7.96 -5.67
C GLN A 37 12.78 -6.80 -6.39
N ARG A 38 13.45 -7.05 -7.52
CA ARG A 38 14.44 -6.10 -8.08
C ARG A 38 14.31 -5.82 -9.58
N SER A 39 13.16 -6.10 -10.18
CA SER A 39 12.88 -5.66 -11.55
C SER A 39 11.52 -4.99 -11.61
N ALA A 40 11.49 -3.71 -11.97
CA ALA A 40 10.24 -3.00 -12.19
C ALA A 40 10.18 -2.47 -13.61
N TYR A 41 9.15 -2.90 -14.33
CA TYR A 41 8.90 -2.43 -15.67
C TYR A 41 7.97 -1.21 -15.64
N VAL A 42 8.45 -0.09 -16.18
CA VAL A 42 7.74 1.18 -16.21
C VAL A 42 7.15 1.40 -17.59
N TYR A 43 5.85 1.66 -17.67
CA TYR A 43 5.19 2.14 -18.88
C TYR A 43 4.71 3.56 -18.70
N ARG A 44 5.16 4.44 -19.60
CA ARG A 44 4.71 5.83 -19.62
C ARG A 44 3.35 5.94 -20.27
N VAL A 45 2.44 6.68 -19.62
CA VAL A 45 1.12 7.01 -20.14
C VAL A 45 1.07 8.52 -20.33
N ASP A 46 1.38 8.97 -21.54
CA ASP A 46 1.25 10.37 -21.92
C ASP A 46 -0.23 10.75 -21.99
N CYS A 47 -0.67 11.65 -21.12
CA CYS A 47 -2.04 12.13 -21.05
C CYS A 47 -2.18 13.59 -21.53
N GLY A 48 -1.34 14.01 -22.47
CA GLY A 48 -1.31 15.37 -22.99
C GLY A 48 -0.21 16.21 -22.35
N GLY A 49 1.00 15.66 -22.30
CA GLY A 49 2.21 16.36 -21.88
C GLY A 49 2.75 17.31 -22.95
N CYS A 50 3.68 18.19 -22.55
CA CYS A 50 4.42 19.07 -23.45
C CYS A 50 5.79 18.50 -23.86
N ASN A 51 6.00 17.19 -23.68
CA ASN A 51 7.26 16.46 -23.87
C ASN A 51 8.38 16.76 -22.85
N GLY A 52 8.23 17.77 -21.99
CA GLY A 52 9.26 18.10 -20.99
C GLY A 52 9.48 16.98 -19.97
N CYS A 53 8.40 16.38 -19.46
CA CYS A 53 8.47 15.26 -18.52
C CYS A 53 9.05 14.01 -19.16
N GLU A 54 8.70 13.76 -20.43
CA GLU A 54 9.15 12.61 -21.20
C GLU A 54 10.66 12.66 -21.43
N ILE A 55 11.22 13.83 -21.74
CA ILE A 55 12.67 14.04 -21.88
C ILE A 55 13.39 13.70 -20.57
N GLU A 56 12.86 14.09 -19.41
CA GLU A 56 13.48 13.78 -18.12
C GLU A 56 13.39 12.29 -17.76
N ILE A 57 12.28 11.63 -18.09
CA ILE A 57 12.14 10.17 -17.95
C ILE A 57 13.19 9.46 -18.81
N PHE A 58 13.40 9.90 -20.06
CA PHE A 58 14.45 9.34 -20.92
C PHE A 58 15.85 9.70 -20.43
N SER A 59 16.05 10.89 -19.85
CA SER A 59 17.32 11.29 -19.28
C SER A 59 17.71 10.41 -18.09
N ALA A 60 16.73 10.00 -17.27
CA ALA A 60 16.96 9.09 -16.15
C ALA A 60 17.47 7.70 -16.56
N ILE A 61 17.19 7.23 -17.78
CA ILE A 61 17.70 5.93 -18.28
C ILE A 61 19.02 6.05 -19.05
N THR A 62 19.51 7.26 -19.30
CA THR A 62 20.82 7.44 -19.97
C THR A 62 21.98 7.03 -19.05
N PRO A 63 23.18 6.75 -19.59
CA PRO A 63 24.33 6.32 -18.78
C PRO A 63 24.76 7.27 -17.65
N VAL A 64 24.34 8.54 -17.68
CA VAL A 64 24.65 9.51 -16.63
C VAL A 64 23.92 9.18 -15.32
N PHE A 65 22.66 8.76 -15.43
CA PHE A 65 21.78 8.49 -14.28
C PHE A 65 21.49 7.00 -14.09
N ASP A 66 21.54 6.22 -15.18
CA ASP A 66 21.49 4.76 -15.23
C ASP A 66 20.44 4.14 -14.28
N ALA A 67 19.17 4.49 -14.49
CA ALA A 67 18.08 3.91 -13.72
C ALA A 67 17.98 2.38 -13.88
N GLU A 68 18.49 1.81 -14.97
CA GLU A 68 18.49 0.35 -15.22
C GLU A 68 19.32 -0.42 -14.18
N ARG A 69 20.36 0.20 -13.59
CA ARG A 69 21.13 -0.38 -12.46
C ARG A 69 20.24 -0.75 -11.28
N PHE A 70 19.13 -0.04 -11.06
CA PHE A 70 18.17 -0.32 -10.00
C PHE A 70 17.07 -1.30 -10.43
N GLY A 71 17.19 -1.88 -11.63
CA GLY A 71 16.21 -2.79 -12.21
C GLY A 71 14.97 -2.08 -12.78
N ILE A 72 15.04 -0.77 -12.99
CA ILE A 72 13.95 0.03 -13.55
C ILE A 72 14.13 0.07 -15.07
N LYS A 73 13.21 -0.53 -15.81
CA LYS A 73 13.27 -0.57 -17.27
C LYS A 73 11.99 -0.06 -17.91
N VAL A 74 12.12 0.81 -18.90
CA VAL A 74 10.99 1.31 -19.66
C VAL A 74 10.53 0.26 -20.68
N VAL A 75 9.23 -0.05 -20.67
CA VAL A 75 8.61 -1.01 -21.60
C VAL A 75 7.67 -0.31 -22.58
N ALA A 76 7.42 -0.95 -23.73
CA ALA A 76 6.60 -0.38 -24.80
C ALA A 76 5.09 -0.70 -24.69
N SER A 77 4.70 -1.58 -23.75
CA SER A 77 3.32 -2.03 -23.60
C SER A 77 2.91 -2.03 -22.12
N PRO A 78 1.71 -1.54 -21.78
CA PRO A 78 1.20 -1.55 -20.40
C PRO A 78 0.99 -2.98 -19.90
N ARG A 79 0.83 -3.97 -20.79
CA ARG A 79 0.65 -5.38 -20.41
C ARG A 79 1.90 -6.02 -19.79
N HIS A 80 3.06 -5.39 -19.96
CA HIS A 80 4.33 -5.85 -19.40
C HIS A 80 4.81 -4.93 -18.27
N ALA A 81 3.98 -3.98 -17.84
CA ALA A 81 4.36 -2.95 -16.89
C ALA A 81 3.84 -3.26 -15.49
N ASP A 82 4.71 -3.06 -14.51
CA ASP A 82 4.38 -3.11 -13.09
C ASP A 82 4.10 -1.70 -12.55
N ILE A 83 4.72 -0.68 -13.16
CA ILE A 83 4.53 0.73 -12.85
C ILE A 83 3.95 1.45 -14.07
N LEU A 84 2.82 2.13 -13.88
CA LEU A 84 2.24 3.06 -14.84
C LEU A 84 2.59 4.49 -14.43
N LEU A 85 3.36 5.16 -15.27
CA LEU A 85 3.83 6.52 -15.05
C LEU A 85 3.00 7.50 -15.89
N PHE A 86 2.08 8.21 -15.26
CA PHE A 86 1.19 9.17 -15.92
C PHE A 86 1.83 10.54 -15.99
N THR A 87 1.87 11.12 -17.19
CA THR A 87 2.41 12.45 -17.46
C THR A 87 1.34 13.36 -18.08
N GLY A 88 1.54 14.68 -17.95
CA GLY A 88 0.63 15.69 -18.50
C GLY A 88 -0.61 15.95 -17.63
N ALA A 89 -1.40 16.97 -18.00
CA ALA A 89 -2.53 17.45 -17.19
C ALA A 89 -3.81 16.60 -17.31
N VAL A 90 -3.72 15.45 -17.98
CA VAL A 90 -4.85 14.58 -18.32
C VAL A 90 -5.89 15.34 -19.13
N THR A 91 -5.61 15.51 -20.43
CA THR A 91 -6.57 16.08 -21.37
C THR A 91 -7.84 15.23 -21.45
N ARG A 92 -8.98 15.86 -21.71
CA ARG A 92 -10.28 15.17 -21.81
C ARG A 92 -10.25 14.01 -22.81
N SER A 93 -9.59 14.20 -23.94
CA SER A 93 -9.44 13.19 -25.00
C SER A 93 -8.61 11.98 -24.54
N MET A 94 -7.65 12.18 -23.64
CA MET A 94 -6.78 11.11 -23.15
C MET A 94 -7.36 10.32 -21.97
N ARG A 95 -8.50 10.72 -21.40
CA ARG A 95 -9.15 9.98 -20.30
C ARG A 95 -9.39 8.51 -20.62
N MET A 96 -10.06 8.22 -21.73
CA MET A 96 -10.40 6.84 -22.08
C MET A 96 -9.17 6.00 -22.44
N PRO A 97 -8.22 6.50 -23.26
CA PRO A 97 -6.93 5.83 -23.47
C PRO A 97 -6.18 5.53 -22.16
N ALA A 98 -6.10 6.50 -21.25
CA ALA A 98 -5.44 6.37 -19.95
C ALA A 98 -6.06 5.25 -19.09
N ILE A 99 -7.40 5.23 -18.96
CA ILE A 99 -8.11 4.19 -18.21
C ILE A 99 -7.94 2.81 -18.88
N ARG A 100 -7.91 2.76 -20.21
CA ARG A 100 -7.66 1.49 -20.93
C ARG A 100 -6.24 0.98 -20.69
N ALA A 101 -5.23 1.85 -20.66
CA ALA A 101 -3.86 1.48 -20.31
C ALA A 101 -3.79 0.95 -18.87
N TYR A 102 -4.45 1.64 -17.93
CA TYR A 102 -4.55 1.21 -16.53
C TYR A 102 -5.17 -0.19 -16.39
N ARG A 103 -6.29 -0.45 -17.05
CA ARG A 103 -6.97 -1.76 -17.03
C ARG A 103 -6.20 -2.86 -17.76
N ALA A 104 -5.35 -2.50 -18.71
CA ALA A 104 -4.56 -3.47 -19.48
C ALA A 104 -3.30 -3.94 -18.73
N ALA A 105 -2.87 -3.20 -17.71
CA ALA A 105 -1.71 -3.57 -16.90
C ALA A 105 -2.08 -4.61 -15.83
N PRO A 106 -1.21 -5.63 -15.63
CA PRO A 106 -1.45 -6.70 -14.67
C PRO A 106 -1.49 -6.16 -13.23
N ASP A 107 -2.22 -6.84 -12.34
CA ASP A 107 -2.13 -6.62 -10.90
C ASP A 107 -1.06 -7.54 -10.28
N PRO A 108 -0.28 -7.07 -9.28
CA PRO A 108 -0.36 -5.77 -8.62
C PRO A 108 0.43 -4.67 -9.35
N LYS A 109 -0.26 -3.56 -9.69
CA LYS A 109 0.34 -2.39 -10.35
C LYS A 109 0.48 -1.18 -9.43
N ILE A 110 1.47 -0.35 -9.73
CA ILE A 110 1.66 0.96 -9.10
C ILE A 110 1.36 2.06 -10.11
N VAL A 111 0.60 3.05 -9.68
CA VAL A 111 0.31 4.24 -10.45
C VAL A 111 1.12 5.40 -9.87
N VAL A 112 1.95 5.99 -10.72
CA VAL A 112 2.76 7.15 -10.38
C VAL A 112 2.26 8.33 -11.18
N SER A 113 1.93 9.42 -10.50
CA SER A 113 1.64 10.70 -11.15
C SER A 113 2.92 11.53 -11.23
N TYR A 114 3.28 11.95 -12.44
CA TYR A 114 4.59 12.55 -12.72
C TYR A 114 4.47 13.98 -13.23
N GLY A 115 5.22 14.86 -12.59
CA GLY A 115 5.26 16.29 -12.87
C GLY A 115 4.06 17.05 -12.30
N ALA A 116 4.19 18.38 -12.24
CA ALA A 116 3.19 19.28 -11.68
C ALA A 116 1.84 19.14 -12.42
N CYS A 117 1.88 18.97 -13.74
CA CYS A 117 0.69 18.74 -14.55
C CYS A 117 -0.02 17.44 -14.18
N GLY A 118 0.70 16.32 -13.99
CA GLY A 118 0.09 15.07 -13.56
C GLY A 118 -0.43 15.13 -12.13
N CYS A 119 0.30 15.80 -11.23
CA CYS A 119 -0.04 15.85 -9.82
C CYS A 119 -1.29 16.69 -9.51
N SER A 120 -1.42 17.87 -10.15
CA SER A 120 -2.48 18.83 -9.82
C SER A 120 -3.03 19.59 -11.04
N GLY A 121 -2.67 19.19 -12.26
CA GLY A 121 -2.94 19.97 -13.48
C GLY A 121 -1.91 21.06 -13.75
N GLY A 122 -1.05 21.40 -12.79
CA GLY A 122 0.03 22.36 -12.94
C GLY A 122 -0.48 23.73 -13.37
N ILE A 123 0.20 24.37 -14.33
CA ILE A 123 -0.27 25.64 -14.91
C ILE A 123 -1.62 25.51 -15.64
N PHE A 124 -2.03 24.28 -15.97
CA PHE A 124 -3.25 24.02 -16.73
C PHE A 124 -4.46 23.65 -15.86
N HIS A 125 -4.34 23.69 -14.53
CA HIS A 125 -5.29 23.08 -13.60
C HIS A 125 -6.77 23.51 -13.76
N ASP A 126 -7.03 24.71 -14.26
CA ASP A 126 -8.39 25.28 -14.42
C ASP A 126 -8.83 25.42 -15.88
N LEU A 127 -8.15 24.75 -16.82
CA LEU A 127 -8.59 24.77 -18.22
C LEU A 127 -9.74 23.81 -18.48
N TYR A 128 -10.67 24.26 -19.33
CA TYR A 128 -11.83 23.48 -19.76
C TYR A 128 -11.48 22.11 -20.37
N CYS A 129 -10.29 21.96 -20.95
CA CYS A 129 -9.87 20.80 -21.73
C CYS A 129 -9.11 19.73 -20.92
N VAL A 130 -8.89 19.94 -19.62
CA VAL A 130 -8.14 19.00 -18.76
C VAL A 130 -8.98 18.53 -17.57
N TRP A 131 -8.55 17.43 -16.95
CA TRP A 131 -9.10 16.94 -15.68
C TRP A 131 -8.39 17.52 -14.46
N GLY A 132 -7.20 18.10 -14.63
CA GLY A 132 -6.48 18.77 -13.54
C GLY A 132 -5.79 17.80 -12.59
N GLY A 133 -5.40 16.62 -13.08
CA GLY A 133 -4.66 15.62 -12.29
C GLY A 133 -4.99 14.17 -12.65
N THR A 134 -4.01 13.30 -12.45
CA THR A 134 -4.14 11.84 -12.66
C THR A 134 -5.07 11.19 -11.63
N ASP A 135 -5.09 11.73 -10.41
CA ASP A 135 -5.92 11.28 -9.29
C ASP A 135 -7.43 11.32 -9.59
N LYS A 136 -7.85 12.16 -10.55
CA LYS A 136 -9.25 12.26 -10.97
C LYS A 136 -9.73 11.09 -11.82
N ILE A 137 -8.81 10.32 -12.42
CA ILE A 137 -9.15 9.26 -13.37
C ILE A 137 -8.71 7.86 -12.92
N VAL A 138 -7.63 7.74 -12.15
CA VAL A 138 -7.08 6.47 -11.66
C VAL A 138 -6.54 6.65 -10.23
N PRO A 139 -6.53 5.59 -9.40
CA PRO A 139 -5.95 5.67 -8.06
C PRO A 139 -4.43 5.85 -8.17
N VAL A 140 -3.90 6.94 -7.60
CA VAL A 140 -2.47 7.25 -7.62
C VAL A 140 -1.83 6.81 -6.30
N ASP A 141 -0.67 6.15 -6.39
CA ASP A 141 0.09 5.68 -5.24
C ASP A 141 1.23 6.64 -4.87
N VAL A 142 1.91 7.18 -5.87
CA VAL A 142 3.07 8.06 -5.69
C VAL A 142 2.92 9.30 -6.56
N PHE A 143 3.25 10.46 -5.99
CA PHE A 143 3.35 11.71 -6.70
C PHE A 143 4.83 12.12 -6.81
N ILE A 144 5.30 12.39 -8.02
CA ILE A 144 6.65 12.91 -8.29
C ILE A 144 6.49 14.36 -8.77
N PRO A 145 6.60 15.36 -7.89
CA PRO A 145 6.42 16.77 -8.26
C PRO A 145 7.62 17.32 -9.06
N GLY A 146 7.35 18.30 -9.93
CA GLY A 146 8.37 19.01 -10.72
C GLY A 146 7.85 19.48 -12.08
N CYS A 147 8.50 20.45 -12.74
CA CYS A 147 8.07 20.95 -14.05
C CYS A 147 9.26 21.23 -14.99
N PRO A 148 9.89 20.18 -15.56
CA PRO A 148 9.73 18.76 -15.22
C PRO A 148 10.52 18.36 -13.94
N PRO A 149 10.20 17.23 -13.30
CA PRO A 149 11.05 16.67 -12.23
C PRO A 149 12.45 16.33 -12.77
N THR A 150 13.50 16.61 -12.00
CA THR A 150 14.87 16.27 -12.43
C THR A 150 15.08 14.76 -12.53
N PRO A 151 16.12 14.26 -13.24
CA PRO A 151 16.36 12.82 -13.35
C PRO A 151 16.63 12.18 -11.98
N ALA A 152 17.34 12.89 -11.10
CA ALA A 152 17.58 12.45 -9.73
C ALA A 152 16.28 12.35 -8.91
N ALA A 153 15.37 13.32 -9.05
CA ALA A 153 14.06 13.27 -8.41
C ALA A 153 13.18 12.13 -8.97
N THR A 154 13.33 11.85 -10.27
CA THR A 154 12.64 10.74 -10.94
C THR A 154 13.10 9.39 -10.39
N ILE A 155 14.42 9.17 -10.26
CA ILE A 155 14.97 7.95 -9.66
C ILE A 155 14.53 7.80 -8.20
N TYR A 156 14.56 8.90 -7.43
CA TYR A 156 14.07 8.88 -6.06
C TYR A 156 12.59 8.50 -5.97
N GLY A 157 11.75 9.07 -6.84
CA GLY A 157 10.34 8.72 -6.91
C GLY A 157 10.10 7.25 -7.28
N PHE A 158 10.89 6.68 -8.19
CA PHE A 158 10.83 5.24 -8.47
C PHE A 158 11.30 4.38 -7.30
N ALA A 159 12.33 4.80 -6.55
CA ALA A 159 12.77 4.08 -5.35
C ALA A 159 11.66 4.05 -4.28
N VAL A 160 10.92 5.16 -4.10
CA VAL A 160 9.73 5.21 -3.23
C VAL A 160 8.64 4.27 -3.74
N ALA A 161 8.35 4.27 -5.04
CA ALA A 161 7.37 3.37 -5.65
C ALA A 161 7.74 1.89 -5.42
N LEU A 162 9.01 1.51 -5.61
CA LEU A 162 9.50 0.15 -5.32
C LEU A 162 9.30 -0.25 -3.85
N GLY A 163 9.53 0.68 -2.91
CA GLY A 163 9.26 0.45 -1.49
C GLY A 163 7.79 0.18 -1.18
N LEU A 164 6.87 0.84 -1.88
CA LEU A 164 5.43 0.60 -1.77
C LEU A 164 4.98 -0.69 -2.44
N LEU A 165 5.67 -1.17 -3.48
CA LEU A 165 5.33 -2.43 -4.13
C LEU A 165 5.37 -3.59 -3.13
N GLY A 166 6.38 -3.61 -2.27
CA GLY A 166 6.48 -4.60 -1.19
C GLY A 166 5.34 -4.51 -0.18
N GLN A 167 4.77 -3.32 0.05
CA GLN A 167 3.61 -3.15 0.93
C GLN A 167 2.33 -3.65 0.24
N LYS A 168 2.11 -3.30 -1.03
CA LYS A 168 0.95 -3.79 -1.81
C LYS A 168 0.96 -5.30 -1.98
N LEU A 169 2.14 -5.90 -2.20
CA LEU A 169 2.29 -7.35 -2.30
C LEU A 169 1.95 -8.09 -1.01
N LYS A 170 2.19 -7.44 0.14
CA LYS A 170 1.90 -8.01 1.48
C LYS A 170 0.53 -7.59 2.01
N GLY A 171 -0.08 -6.57 1.43
CA GLY A 171 -1.38 -6.05 1.83
C GLY A 171 -2.47 -7.05 1.49
N SER A 172 -3.12 -7.60 2.51
CA SER A 172 -4.39 -8.30 2.35
C SER A 172 -5.52 -7.29 2.40
N HIS A 173 -6.28 -7.16 1.32
CA HIS A 173 -7.54 -6.45 1.33
C HIS A 173 -8.60 -7.38 1.90
N HIS A 174 -9.20 -7.01 3.04
CA HIS A 174 -10.36 -7.70 3.57
C HIS A 174 -11.60 -7.16 2.85
N GLU A 175 -12.32 -8.03 2.14
CA GLU A 175 -13.66 -7.72 1.64
C GLU A 175 -14.66 -8.11 2.72
N GLU A 176 -15.32 -7.12 3.33
CA GLU A 176 -16.37 -7.35 4.32
C GLU A 176 -17.52 -8.12 3.67
N ALA A 177 -17.84 -9.29 4.21
CA ALA A 177 -19.00 -10.06 3.75
C ALA A 177 -20.33 -9.45 4.25
N GLU A 178 -21.42 -9.73 3.54
CA GLU A 178 -22.76 -9.25 3.94
C GLU A 178 -23.12 -9.76 5.35
N GLY A 179 -23.26 -8.83 6.30
CA GLY A 179 -23.55 -9.14 7.71
C GLY A 179 -22.32 -9.41 8.59
N GLU A 180 -21.10 -9.25 8.06
CA GLU A 180 -19.87 -9.33 8.85
C GLU A 180 -19.78 -8.15 9.83
N GLN A 181 -19.79 -8.48 11.13
CA GLN A 181 -19.60 -7.50 12.18
C GLN A 181 -18.14 -7.48 12.61
N ALA A 182 -17.52 -6.29 12.59
CA ALA A 182 -16.17 -6.09 13.08
C ALA A 182 -16.07 -6.56 14.53
N ARG A 183 -15.27 -7.61 14.77
CA ARG A 183 -14.99 -8.07 16.14
C ARG A 183 -14.02 -7.08 16.78
N PRO A 184 -14.40 -6.41 17.89
CA PRO A 184 -13.49 -5.50 18.55
C PRO A 184 -12.31 -6.29 19.11
N ALA A 185 -11.11 -5.69 19.07
CA ALA A 185 -9.92 -6.29 19.67
C ALA A 185 -10.13 -6.49 21.17
N HIS A 186 -9.77 -7.66 21.70
CA HIS A 186 -10.01 -8.06 23.10
C HIS A 186 -11.47 -7.93 23.54
N PRO A 187 -12.41 -8.72 22.97
CA PRO A 187 -13.82 -8.65 23.34
C PRO A 187 -14.09 -8.98 24.82
N GLY A 188 -13.22 -9.74 25.48
CA GLY A 188 -13.35 -10.10 26.90
C GLY A 188 -13.11 -8.94 27.88
N VAL A 189 -12.55 -7.82 27.42
CA VAL A 189 -12.25 -6.67 28.27
C VAL A 189 -13.27 -5.54 28.03
N PRO A 190 -13.83 -4.91 29.10
CA PRO A 190 -14.73 -3.78 28.94
C PRO A 190 -14.12 -2.65 28.08
N LEU A 191 -14.94 -2.02 27.24
CA LEU A 191 -14.48 -0.98 26.30
C LEU A 191 -13.79 0.19 27.02
N ASP A 192 -14.36 0.64 28.14
CA ASP A 192 -13.84 1.78 28.89
C ASP A 192 -12.41 1.52 29.40
N VAL A 193 -12.16 0.31 29.90
CA VAL A 193 -10.85 -0.11 30.39
C VAL A 193 -9.84 -0.21 29.25
N ARG A 194 -10.25 -0.77 28.10
CA ARG A 194 -9.40 -0.82 26.88
C ARG A 194 -8.96 0.57 26.43
N VAL A 195 -9.91 1.51 26.34
CA VAL A 195 -9.63 2.88 25.91
C VAL A 195 -8.66 3.58 26.87
N LEU A 196 -8.81 3.36 28.18
CA LEU A 196 -7.89 3.94 29.18
C LEU A 196 -6.48 3.36 29.07
N ILE A 197 -6.36 2.03 28.93
CA ILE A 197 -5.07 1.34 28.79
C ILE A 197 -4.37 1.79 27.50
N GLU A 198 -5.05 1.79 26.36
CA GLU A 198 -4.45 2.24 25.10
C GLU A 198 -3.98 3.70 25.15
N ARG A 199 -4.81 4.59 25.72
CA ARG A 199 -4.46 6.01 25.85
C ARG A 199 -3.24 6.19 26.72
N GLU A 200 -3.16 5.48 27.85
CA GLU A 200 -2.03 5.61 28.76
C GLU A 200 -0.74 5.02 28.17
N ALA A 201 -0.81 3.84 27.55
CA ALA A 201 0.33 3.24 26.89
C ALA A 201 0.87 4.13 25.76
N ARG A 202 -0.02 4.71 24.94
CA ARG A 202 0.36 5.66 23.89
C ARG A 202 0.90 6.98 24.44
N ARG A 203 0.42 7.45 25.60
CA ARG A 203 0.95 8.62 26.30
C ARG A 203 2.39 8.38 26.76
N MET A 204 2.71 7.19 27.26
CA MET A 204 4.03 6.87 27.82
C MET A 204 5.07 6.39 26.79
N ALA A 205 4.64 5.68 25.74
CA ALA A 205 5.53 5.04 24.76
C ALA A 205 5.29 5.48 23.30
N GLY A 206 4.40 6.44 23.06
CA GLY A 206 4.06 6.93 21.72
C GLY A 206 3.15 5.98 20.95
N TYR A 207 2.75 6.38 19.74
CA TYR A 207 1.68 5.71 18.98
C TYR A 207 1.99 4.24 18.68
N ARG A 208 3.18 3.94 18.14
CA ARG A 208 3.54 2.57 17.71
C ARG A 208 3.85 1.66 18.88
N HIS A 209 4.82 2.03 19.73
CA HIS A 209 5.26 1.17 20.83
C HIS A 209 4.18 1.06 21.92
N GLY A 210 3.48 2.16 22.23
CA GLY A 210 2.36 2.13 23.16
C GLY A 210 1.20 1.26 22.67
N GLY A 211 0.93 1.26 21.36
CA GLY A 211 -0.06 0.35 20.77
C GLY A 211 0.30 -1.12 20.97
N ILE A 212 1.57 -1.49 20.72
CA ILE A 212 2.04 -2.88 20.91
C ILE A 212 1.95 -3.30 22.38
N ILE A 213 2.41 -2.45 23.31
CA ILE A 213 2.38 -2.75 24.74
C ILE A 213 0.93 -2.90 25.25
N ALA A 214 0.01 -2.04 24.79
CA ALA A 214 -1.40 -2.14 25.16
C ALA A 214 -2.04 -3.44 24.66
N ASP A 215 -1.75 -3.85 23.43
CA ASP A 215 -2.26 -5.08 22.82
C ASP A 215 -1.74 -6.34 23.57
N GLU A 216 -0.43 -6.39 23.85
CA GLU A 216 0.17 -7.48 24.64
C GLU A 216 -0.42 -7.54 26.06
N PHE A 217 -0.61 -6.39 26.72
CA PHE A 217 -1.19 -6.30 28.06
C PHE A 217 -2.66 -6.75 28.09
N LEU A 218 -3.48 -6.24 27.16
CA LEU A 218 -4.90 -6.61 27.05
C LEU A 218 -5.08 -8.08 26.67
N GLY A 219 -4.18 -8.64 25.84
CA GLY A 219 -4.16 -10.06 25.52
C GLY A 219 -3.89 -10.94 26.75
N MET A 220 -2.94 -10.54 27.61
CA MET A 220 -2.71 -11.22 28.89
C MET A 220 -3.93 -11.11 29.81
N LEU A 221 -4.53 -9.92 29.89
CA LEU A 221 -5.72 -9.66 30.72
C LEU A 221 -6.94 -10.49 30.29
N GLU A 222 -7.12 -10.69 28.97
CA GLU A 222 -8.21 -11.50 28.41
C GLU A 222 -7.95 -13.01 28.57
N SER A 223 -6.70 -13.44 28.49
CA SER A 223 -6.32 -14.86 28.62
C SER A 223 -6.31 -15.37 30.06
N ALA A 224 -6.15 -14.47 31.04
CA ALA A 224 -6.11 -14.82 32.45
C ALA A 224 -7.52 -15.02 33.00
N GLY A 225 -7.82 -16.24 33.48
CA GLY A 225 -9.11 -16.56 34.10
C GLY A 225 -9.26 -15.99 35.51
N SER A 226 -8.14 -15.59 36.14
CA SER A 226 -8.11 -15.05 37.50
C SER A 226 -6.95 -14.06 37.69
N ALA A 227 -7.11 -13.13 38.65
CA ALA A 227 -6.07 -12.15 39.01
C ALA A 227 -4.68 -12.76 39.32
N PRO A 228 -4.54 -13.85 40.10
CA PRO A 228 -3.22 -14.43 40.37
C PRO A 228 -2.57 -15.07 39.13
N GLU A 229 -3.34 -15.59 38.18
CA GLU A 229 -2.80 -16.09 36.92
C GLU A 229 -2.28 -14.96 36.04
N PHE A 230 -2.99 -13.83 36.01
CA PHE A 230 -2.55 -12.62 35.32
C PHE A 230 -1.20 -12.12 35.86
N ASP A 231 -1.06 -12.02 37.18
CA ASP A 231 0.18 -11.57 37.82
C ASP A 231 1.37 -12.48 37.47
N VAL A 232 1.16 -13.80 37.40
CA VAL A 232 2.22 -14.74 37.00
C VAL A 232 2.63 -14.53 35.55
N GLN A 233 1.67 -14.40 34.63
CA GLN A 233 1.96 -14.13 33.21
C GLN A 233 2.68 -12.79 33.02
N LEU A 234 2.22 -11.74 33.70
CA LEU A 234 2.80 -10.40 33.64
C LEU A 234 4.26 -10.39 34.12
N ASN A 235 4.52 -11.06 35.24
CA ASN A 235 5.88 -11.18 35.78
C ASN A 235 6.81 -11.98 34.84
N GLN A 236 6.30 -13.03 34.19
CA GLN A 236 7.07 -13.78 33.20
C GLN A 236 7.38 -12.92 31.97
N TYR A 237 6.40 -12.16 31.48
CA TYR A 237 6.56 -11.23 30.36
C TYR A 237 7.61 -10.15 30.66
N LEU A 238 7.53 -9.51 31.83
CA LEU A 238 8.48 -8.47 32.25
C LEU A 238 9.91 -9.03 32.41
N ARG A 239 10.07 -10.20 33.02
CA ARG A 239 11.38 -10.87 33.15
C ARG A 239 11.98 -11.25 31.81
N GLY A 240 11.16 -11.63 30.83
CA GLY A 240 11.63 -11.99 29.49
C GLY A 240 12.14 -10.81 28.67
N LYS A 241 11.64 -9.59 28.94
CA LYS A 241 12.01 -8.37 28.22
C LYS A 241 13.17 -7.61 28.85
N ASP A 242 13.34 -7.71 30.18
CA ASP A 242 14.41 -7.07 30.96
C ASP A 242 14.58 -5.56 30.65
N ASP A 243 13.46 -4.84 30.54
CA ASP A 243 13.42 -3.41 30.25
C ASP A 243 12.77 -2.63 31.41
N PRO A 244 13.52 -1.78 32.15
CA PRO A 244 13.00 -1.03 33.28
C PRO A 244 11.90 -0.03 32.88
N ARG A 245 11.95 0.51 31.65
CA ARG A 245 10.92 1.44 31.15
C ARG A 245 9.61 0.70 30.91
N LEU A 246 9.68 -0.51 30.38
CA LEU A 246 8.50 -1.35 30.18
C LEU A 246 7.84 -1.69 31.51
N THR A 247 8.63 -2.00 32.54
CA THR A 247 8.12 -2.24 33.90
C THR A 247 7.33 -1.05 34.43
N GLU A 248 7.83 0.18 34.26
CA GLU A 248 7.13 1.40 34.68
C GLU A 248 5.80 1.59 33.94
N ILE A 249 5.79 1.39 32.63
CA ILE A 249 4.58 1.51 31.81
C ILE A 249 3.55 0.49 32.26
N VAL A 250 3.93 -0.78 32.35
CA VAL A 250 3.04 -1.88 32.70
C VAL A 250 2.49 -1.71 34.13
N ALA A 251 3.29 -1.22 35.07
CA ALA A 251 2.81 -0.92 36.42
C ALA A 251 1.69 0.14 36.42
N ASN A 252 1.80 1.18 35.58
CA ASN A 252 0.72 2.18 35.43
C ASN A 252 -0.53 1.58 34.78
N LEU A 253 -0.36 0.71 33.78
CA LEU A 253 -1.49 0.02 33.14
C LEU A 253 -2.21 -0.91 34.13
N GLN A 254 -1.46 -1.64 34.97
CA GLN A 254 -2.01 -2.49 36.03
C GLN A 254 -2.80 -1.68 37.06
N ALA A 255 -2.29 -0.53 37.50
CA ALA A 255 -3.01 0.36 38.41
C ALA A 255 -4.34 0.85 37.80
N ILE A 256 -4.34 1.16 36.50
CA ILE A 256 -5.55 1.56 35.77
C ILE A 256 -6.55 0.40 35.66
N SER A 257 -6.08 -0.82 35.36
CA SER A 257 -6.96 -1.98 35.24
C SER A 257 -7.60 -2.32 36.58
N GLU A 258 -6.83 -2.38 37.67
CA GLU A 258 -7.33 -2.67 39.01
C GLU A 258 -8.35 -1.63 39.49
N ALA A 259 -8.07 -0.34 39.28
CA ALA A 259 -8.96 0.74 39.70
C ALA A 259 -10.33 0.74 38.98
N ASN A 260 -10.39 0.24 37.75
CA ASN A 260 -11.60 0.30 36.91
C ASN A 260 -12.35 -1.04 36.81
N LEU A 261 -11.67 -2.18 36.97
CA LEU A 261 -12.31 -3.50 37.02
C LEU A 261 -13.08 -3.73 38.34
N ILE A 262 -12.61 -3.15 39.46
CA ILE A 262 -13.27 -3.26 40.78
C ILE A 262 -14.54 -2.39 40.87
N ARG A 263 -14.68 -1.38 40.00
CA ARG A 263 -15.77 -0.39 40.05
C ARG A 263 -16.99 -0.70 39.19
N GLN A 264 -17.05 -1.82 38.48
CA GLN A 264 -18.24 -2.19 37.72
C GLN A 264 -19.24 -2.94 38.63
N PRO A 265 -20.38 -2.34 39.01
CA PRO A 265 -21.48 -3.10 39.58
C PRO A 265 -22.03 -4.05 38.52
N ALA A 266 -22.46 -5.23 38.97
CA ALA A 266 -23.16 -6.24 38.16
C ALA A 266 -24.40 -5.67 37.46
#